data_AF-A0A6J6JCZ8-F1
#
_entry.id   AF-A0A6J6JCZ8-F1
#
_cell.length_a   1.000
_cell.length_b   1.000
_cell.length_c   1.000
_cell.angle_alpha   90.00
_cell.angle_beta   90.00
_cell.angle_gamma   90.00
#
_symmetry.space_group_name_H-M   'P 1'
#
loop_
_entity.id
_entity.type
_entity.pdbx_description
1 polymer ?
#
loop_
_entity_poly.entity_id
_entity_poly.type
_entity_poly.pdbx_seq_one_letter_code
_entity_poly.pdbx_strand_id
1 'polypeptide(L)'
;MTLILPRAYSAKDFVTGGQDSVGLRVPNHKAALDLLSAFMEIGGQGIAAPSANRFGKVSPTTAQDVRAELGDYLDADDLILEGGPSEVGIESTIIDCTGPAPRVLRPGSVTAEMISAVTSLKLGDYDEEIRVSGAMESHYAPSAQVILDEQPAVGDGFIAMENVDSPEGVIRLASPRSVEEYAQQLYLALRSADQRLLKRVVAWQPIGPGVAFAIRDRLQKARTKS
;
A
#
# COMPACT_ATOMS: atom_id res chain seq x y z
N MET A 1 7.95 -4.78 6.03
CA MET A 1 7.73 -6.19 5.63
C MET A 1 6.71 -6.82 6.58
N THR A 2 5.96 -7.82 6.10
CA THR A 2 5.01 -8.64 6.86
C THR A 2 5.31 -10.10 6.58
N LEU A 3 5.32 -10.94 7.60
CA LEU A 3 5.54 -12.39 7.49
C LEU A 3 4.24 -13.13 7.78
N ILE A 4 3.85 -14.06 6.90
CA ILE A 4 2.77 -15.01 7.15
C ILE A 4 3.38 -16.24 7.81
N LEU A 5 2.87 -16.57 9.00
CA LEU A 5 3.37 -17.65 9.85
C LEU A 5 2.21 -18.54 10.31
N PRO A 6 2.45 -19.79 10.72
CA PRO A 6 1.45 -20.60 11.40
C PRO A 6 0.91 -19.85 12.62
N ARG A 7 -0.41 -19.80 12.78
CA ARG A 7 -1.03 -19.03 13.87
C ARG A 7 -0.84 -19.71 15.22
N ALA A 8 -0.62 -18.90 16.26
CA ALA A 8 -0.76 -19.36 17.65
C ALA A 8 -2.23 -19.35 18.08
N TYR A 9 -2.58 -20.10 19.13
CA TYR A 9 -3.95 -20.15 19.67
C TYR A 9 -4.49 -18.78 20.13
N SER A 10 -3.61 -17.83 20.47
CA SER A 10 -3.98 -16.46 20.84
C SER A 10 -4.46 -15.63 19.64
N ALA A 11 -4.05 -15.95 18.42
CA ALA A 11 -4.50 -15.30 17.19
C ALA A 11 -5.86 -15.88 16.76
N LYS A 12 -6.94 -15.26 17.25
CA LYS A 12 -8.32 -15.70 17.01
C LYS A 12 -8.79 -15.37 15.59
N ASP A 13 -9.93 -15.95 15.21
CA ASP A 13 -10.48 -15.86 13.85
C ASP A 13 -10.83 -14.42 13.43
N PHE A 14 -11.16 -13.53 14.36
CA PHE A 14 -11.39 -12.11 14.06
C PHE A 14 -10.12 -11.39 13.57
N VAL A 15 -8.93 -11.95 13.83
CA VAL A 15 -7.64 -11.45 13.30
C VAL A 15 -7.27 -12.18 12.01
N THR A 16 -7.43 -13.51 11.97
CA THR A 16 -6.92 -14.33 10.86
C THR A 16 -7.92 -14.52 9.71
N GLY A 17 -9.17 -14.12 9.88
CA GLY A 17 -10.25 -14.42 8.94
C GLY A 17 -10.54 -15.92 8.85
N GLY A 18 -10.32 -16.67 9.94
CA GLY A 18 -10.51 -18.13 10.00
C GLY A 18 -9.37 -18.96 9.39
N GLN A 19 -8.28 -18.32 8.95
CA GLN A 19 -7.12 -19.02 8.40
C GLN A 19 -6.24 -19.62 9.50
N ASP A 20 -5.48 -20.66 9.16
CA ASP A 20 -4.48 -21.30 10.04
C ASP A 20 -3.12 -20.56 10.09
N SER A 21 -3.05 -19.40 9.43
CA SER A 21 -1.88 -18.54 9.43
C SER A 21 -2.24 -17.13 9.91
N VAL A 22 -1.22 -16.37 10.31
CA VAL A 22 -1.32 -14.98 10.77
C VAL A 22 -0.22 -14.13 10.13
N GLY A 23 -0.57 -12.92 9.71
CA GLY A 23 0.38 -11.93 9.22
C GLY A 23 0.94 -11.08 10.36
N LEU A 24 2.26 -11.14 10.58
CA LEU A 24 2.96 -10.36 11.61
C LEU A 24 3.90 -9.34 10.99
N ARG A 25 3.97 -8.16 11.60
CA ARG A 25 4.87 -7.07 11.21
C ARG A 25 5.31 -6.30 12.44
N VAL A 26 6.57 -5.88 12.43
CA VAL A 26 7.06 -4.78 13.28
C VAL A 26 7.12 -3.52 12.41
N PRO A 27 6.37 -2.45 12.73
CA PRO A 27 6.42 -1.22 11.96
C PRO A 27 7.74 -0.47 12.19
N ASN A 28 8.37 0.02 11.13
CA ASN A 28 9.53 0.91 11.23
C ASN A 28 9.03 2.37 11.30
N HIS A 29 8.35 2.74 12.38
CA HIS A 29 7.85 4.10 12.60
C HIS A 29 7.76 4.40 14.09
N LYS A 30 8.38 5.50 14.54
CA LYS A 30 8.48 5.82 15.97
C LYS A 30 7.13 5.87 16.67
N ALA A 31 6.15 6.62 16.13
CA ALA A 31 4.84 6.72 16.77
C ALA A 31 4.10 5.37 16.88
N ALA A 32 4.30 4.47 15.92
CA ALA A 32 3.68 3.15 15.94
C ALA A 32 4.35 2.24 16.97
N LEU A 33 5.68 2.33 17.10
CA LEU A 33 6.46 1.60 18.11
C LEU A 33 6.17 2.11 19.53
N ASP A 34 6.02 3.42 19.71
CA ASP A 34 5.65 4.03 20.99
C ASP A 34 4.23 3.58 21.40
N LEU A 35 3.27 3.59 20.47
CA LEU A 35 1.91 3.07 20.71
C LEU A 35 1.93 1.59 21.10
N LEU A 36 2.67 0.76 20.37
CA LEU A 36 2.80 -0.67 20.68
C LEU A 36 3.42 -0.88 22.05
N SER A 37 4.46 -0.12 22.41
CA SER A 37 5.10 -0.17 23.73
C SER A 37 4.12 0.18 24.84
N ALA A 38 3.41 1.30 24.72
CA ALA A 38 2.40 1.72 25.70
C ALA A 38 1.25 0.70 25.82
N PHE A 39 0.82 0.11 24.70
CA PHE A 39 -0.21 -0.92 24.72
C PHE A 39 0.25 -2.20 25.43
N MET A 40 1.52 -2.60 25.24
CA MET A 40 2.11 -3.74 25.94
C MET A 40 2.23 -3.50 27.45
N GLU A 41 2.56 -2.28 27.89
CA GLU A 41 2.66 -1.93 29.32
C GLU A 41 1.34 -2.13 30.07
N ILE A 42 0.20 -1.99 29.40
CA ILE A 42 -1.13 -2.24 29.96
C ILE A 42 -1.67 -3.66 29.69
N GLY A 43 -0.81 -4.57 29.22
CA GLY A 43 -1.14 -5.99 29.00
C GLY A 43 -1.64 -6.34 27.59
N GLY A 44 -1.55 -5.41 26.63
CA GLY A 44 -1.83 -5.67 25.22
C GLY A 44 -0.82 -6.63 24.58
N GLN A 45 -1.27 -7.46 23.62
CA GLN A 45 -0.43 -8.48 22.98
C GLN A 45 -0.06 -8.16 21.52
N GLY A 46 -0.79 -7.24 20.88
CA GLY A 46 -0.59 -6.86 19.49
C GLY A 46 -1.79 -6.11 18.94
N ILE A 47 -1.58 -5.37 17.85
CA ILE A 47 -2.61 -4.56 17.20
C ILE A 47 -2.89 -5.15 15.82
N ALA A 48 -4.13 -5.54 15.58
CA ALA A 48 -4.60 -5.87 14.23
C ALA A 48 -4.90 -4.55 13.49
N ALA A 49 -4.13 -4.26 12.44
CA ALA A 49 -4.21 -2.99 11.73
C ALA A 49 -4.17 -3.21 10.20
N PRO A 50 -5.32 -3.24 9.51
CA PRO A 50 -5.37 -3.06 8.07
C PRO A 50 -5.07 -1.60 7.71
N SER A 51 -5.09 -1.26 6.41
CA SER A 51 -4.99 0.13 5.97
C SER A 51 -6.21 0.92 6.46
N ALA A 52 -6.00 2.16 6.93
CA ALA A 52 -7.03 3.00 7.55
C ALA A 52 -7.92 3.71 6.51
N ASN A 53 -8.52 2.95 5.61
CA ASN A 53 -9.46 3.42 4.59
C ASN A 53 -10.68 2.50 4.51
N ARG A 54 -11.73 2.99 3.87
CA ARG A 54 -12.87 2.18 3.49
C ARG A 54 -12.44 1.16 2.45
N PHE A 55 -13.07 0.00 2.51
CA PHE A 55 -12.79 -1.12 1.63
C PHE A 55 -12.82 -0.71 0.14
N GLY A 56 -11.79 -1.10 -0.62
CA GLY A 56 -11.61 -0.82 -2.05
C GLY A 56 -11.02 0.55 -2.39
N LYS A 57 -11.11 1.54 -1.49
CA LYS A 57 -10.57 2.88 -1.71
C LYS A 57 -9.04 2.92 -1.66
N VAL A 58 -8.47 4.01 -2.17
CA VAL A 58 -7.03 4.30 -2.12
C VAL A 58 -6.57 4.27 -0.66
N SER A 59 -5.43 3.64 -0.35
CA SER A 59 -4.89 3.66 1.02
C SER A 59 -4.53 5.09 1.47
N PRO A 60 -4.63 5.41 2.76
CA PRO A 60 -4.21 6.72 3.27
C PRO A 60 -2.68 6.73 3.45
N THR A 61 -2.06 7.89 3.25
CA THR A 61 -0.63 8.06 3.55
C THR A 61 -0.37 9.20 4.54
N THR A 62 -1.42 9.95 4.90
CA THR A 62 -1.40 11.00 5.91
C THR A 62 -2.57 10.86 6.87
N ALA A 63 -2.49 11.49 8.05
CA ALA A 63 -3.62 11.56 8.98
C ALA A 63 -4.81 12.35 8.40
N GLN A 64 -4.54 13.31 7.51
CA GLN A 64 -5.59 14.05 6.80
C GLN A 64 -6.38 13.14 5.85
N ASP A 65 -5.71 12.21 5.16
CA ASP A 65 -6.38 11.20 4.33
C ASP A 65 -7.31 10.31 5.17
N VAL A 66 -6.83 9.88 6.34
CA VAL A 66 -7.62 9.08 7.29
C VAL A 66 -8.83 9.87 7.77
N ARG A 67 -8.63 11.11 8.20
CA ARG A 67 -9.71 11.98 8.71
C ARG A 67 -10.76 12.27 7.64
N ALA A 68 -10.33 12.53 6.40
CA ALA A 68 -11.24 12.81 5.29
C ALA A 68 -12.12 11.61 4.90
N GLU A 69 -11.66 10.38 5.16
CA GLU A 69 -12.36 9.17 4.74
C GLU A 69 -13.09 8.45 5.86
N LEU A 70 -12.48 8.38 7.04
CA LEU A 70 -13.00 7.68 8.20
C LEU A 70 -13.61 8.61 9.24
N GLY A 71 -13.34 9.92 9.21
CA GLY A 71 -13.71 10.86 10.28
C GLY A 71 -15.20 10.84 10.65
N ASP A 72 -16.09 10.72 9.67
CA ASP A 72 -17.55 10.65 9.89
C ASP A 72 -18.02 9.30 10.47
N TYR A 73 -17.13 8.30 10.54
CA TYR A 73 -17.38 6.95 11.06
C TYR A 73 -16.70 6.68 12.40
N LEU A 74 -15.94 7.65 12.92
CA LEU A 74 -15.24 7.54 14.20
C LEU A 74 -16.14 8.06 15.32
N ASP A 75 -16.21 7.31 16.42
CA ASP A 75 -16.88 7.75 17.63
C ASP A 75 -16.04 8.81 18.38
N ALA A 76 -16.63 9.47 19.38
CA ALA A 76 -15.95 10.52 20.15
C ALA A 76 -14.69 10.03 20.88
N ASP A 77 -14.61 8.73 21.18
CA ASP A 77 -13.49 8.11 21.87
C ASP A 77 -12.45 7.51 20.90
N ASP A 78 -12.73 7.51 19.59
CA ASP A 78 -11.79 7.05 18.58
C ASP A 78 -10.72 8.12 18.30
N LEU A 79 -9.48 7.66 18.09
CA LEU A 79 -8.33 8.54 17.94
C LEU A 79 -7.62 8.32 16.61
N ILE A 80 -7.28 9.43 15.94
CA ILE A 80 -6.34 9.44 14.82
C ILE A 80 -4.98 9.90 15.36
N LEU A 81 -4.02 8.98 15.39
CA LEU A 81 -2.65 9.30 15.78
C LEU A 81 -1.90 9.94 14.61
N GLU A 82 -1.50 11.21 14.76
CA GLU A 82 -0.75 11.92 13.73
C GLU A 82 0.75 11.56 13.81
N GLY A 83 1.23 10.80 12.82
CA GLY A 83 2.63 10.39 12.68
C GLY A 83 3.39 11.09 11.56
N GLY A 84 2.79 12.07 10.90
CA GLY A 84 3.30 12.64 9.64
C GLY A 84 3.01 11.76 8.41
N PRO A 85 3.47 12.16 7.22
CA PRO A 85 3.31 11.38 6.00
C PRO A 85 4.08 10.06 6.04
N SER A 86 3.52 9.03 5.41
CA SER A 86 4.19 7.74 5.25
C SER A 86 5.45 7.87 4.39
N GLU A 87 6.59 7.37 4.87
CA GLU A 87 7.88 7.47 4.16
C GLU A 87 7.92 6.69 2.84
N VAL A 88 7.22 5.54 2.78
CA VAL A 88 7.23 4.63 1.62
C VAL A 88 6.04 4.84 0.69
N GLY A 89 4.88 5.25 1.22
CA GLY A 89 3.63 5.50 0.47
C GLY A 89 2.89 4.29 -0.10
N ILE A 90 3.46 3.08 -0.07
CA ILE A 90 2.77 1.82 -0.41
C ILE A 90 2.85 0.79 0.73
N GLU A 91 2.00 -0.22 0.69
CA GLU A 91 1.95 -1.23 1.74
C GLU A 91 3.20 -2.13 1.77
N SER A 92 3.41 -2.79 2.91
CA SER A 92 4.53 -3.70 3.12
C SER A 92 4.54 -4.88 2.13
N THR A 93 5.75 -5.32 1.79
CA THR A 93 5.99 -6.64 1.22
C THR A 93 5.43 -7.71 2.15
N ILE A 94 4.66 -8.67 1.62
CA ILE A 94 4.16 -9.84 2.36
C ILE A 94 4.93 -11.07 1.89
N ILE A 95 5.45 -11.84 2.85
CA ILE A 95 6.18 -13.09 2.60
C ILE A 95 5.47 -14.23 3.29
N ASP A 96 5.14 -15.28 2.54
CA ASP A 96 4.72 -16.57 3.09
C ASP A 96 5.93 -17.32 3.66
N CYS A 97 5.90 -17.62 4.96
CA CYS A 97 6.90 -18.43 5.64
C CYS A 97 6.30 -19.73 6.20
N THR A 98 5.13 -20.16 5.73
CA THR A 98 4.47 -21.39 6.17
C THR A 98 4.99 -22.63 5.43
N GLY A 99 5.55 -22.45 4.25
CA GLY A 99 6.13 -23.51 3.41
C GLY A 99 7.63 -23.76 3.64
N PRO A 100 8.22 -24.71 2.90
CA PRO A 100 9.64 -25.08 3.03
C PRO A 100 10.60 -23.99 2.53
N ALA A 101 10.15 -23.07 1.66
CA ALA A 101 10.90 -21.91 1.20
C ALA A 101 10.01 -20.67 1.27
N PRO A 102 10.52 -19.51 1.72
CA PRO A 102 9.71 -18.31 1.79
C PRO A 102 9.31 -17.81 0.39
N ARG A 103 8.08 -17.32 0.24
CA ARG A 103 7.55 -16.83 -1.04
C ARG A 103 7.01 -15.43 -0.90
N VAL A 104 7.25 -14.55 -1.87
CA VAL A 104 6.64 -13.22 -1.87
C VAL A 104 5.20 -13.34 -2.33
N LEU A 105 4.26 -12.89 -1.50
CA LEU A 105 2.82 -12.87 -1.83
C LEU A 105 2.34 -11.48 -2.26
N ARG A 106 3.02 -10.43 -1.79
CA ARG A 106 2.74 -9.07 -2.19
C ARG A 106 4.03 -8.29 -2.28
N PRO A 107 4.37 -7.67 -3.41
CA PRO A 107 5.56 -6.83 -3.52
C PRO A 107 5.36 -5.51 -2.76
N GLY A 108 6.46 -4.96 -2.26
CA GLY A 108 6.53 -3.69 -1.54
C GLY A 108 7.96 -3.14 -1.54
N SER A 109 8.28 -2.23 -0.62
CA SER A 109 9.61 -1.59 -0.58
C SER A 109 10.76 -2.52 -0.19
N VAL A 110 10.48 -3.58 0.56
CA VAL A 110 11.48 -4.61 0.89
C VAL A 110 11.46 -5.63 -0.23
N THR A 111 12.48 -5.62 -1.09
CA THR A 111 12.49 -6.45 -2.30
C THR A 111 13.02 -7.86 -2.05
N ALA A 112 12.74 -8.78 -2.98
CA ALA A 112 13.25 -10.15 -2.96
C ALA A 112 14.80 -10.18 -2.91
N GLU A 113 15.44 -9.25 -3.62
CA GLU A 113 16.88 -9.09 -3.66
C GLU A 113 17.43 -8.65 -2.30
N MET A 114 16.79 -7.68 -1.64
CA MET A 114 17.18 -7.22 -0.30
C MET A 114 17.10 -8.36 0.72
N ILE A 115 16.06 -9.19 0.65
CA ILE A 115 15.88 -10.34 1.55
C ILE A 115 16.96 -11.39 1.30
N SER A 116 17.20 -11.72 0.03
CA SER A 116 18.20 -12.72 -0.37
C SER A 116 19.60 -12.30 0.04
N ALA A 117 19.94 -11.01 -0.08
CA ALA A 117 21.22 -10.46 0.31
C ALA A 117 21.52 -10.58 1.82
N VAL A 118 20.49 -10.49 2.68
CA VAL A 118 20.66 -10.56 4.14
C VAL A 118 20.58 -12.00 4.66
N THR A 119 19.70 -12.82 4.08
CA THR A 119 19.36 -14.14 4.65
C THR A 119 20.04 -15.31 3.94
N SER A 120 20.58 -15.08 2.74
CA SER A 120 21.03 -16.14 1.81
C SER A 120 19.96 -17.18 1.46
N LEU A 121 18.69 -16.91 1.78
CA LEU A 121 17.55 -17.74 1.41
C LEU A 121 17.26 -17.57 -0.07
N LYS A 122 16.94 -18.67 -0.74
CA LYS A 122 16.28 -18.63 -2.05
C LYS A 122 14.79 -18.47 -1.83
N LEU A 123 14.25 -17.34 -2.27
CA LEU A 123 12.81 -17.15 -2.29
C LEU A 123 12.21 -18.02 -3.41
N GLY A 124 11.05 -18.61 -3.13
CA GLY A 124 10.26 -19.27 -4.17
C GLY A 124 9.63 -18.25 -5.11
N ASP A 125 9.05 -18.76 -6.19
CA ASP A 125 8.42 -17.92 -7.21
C ASP A 125 7.27 -17.08 -6.61
N TYR A 126 7.03 -15.94 -7.24
CA TYR A 126 5.91 -15.07 -6.91
C TYR A 126 4.59 -15.77 -7.27
N ASP A 127 3.71 -15.90 -6.28
CA ASP A 127 2.43 -16.60 -6.42
C ASP A 127 1.29 -15.63 -6.08
N GLU A 128 0.49 -15.28 -7.08
CA GLU A 128 -0.65 -14.37 -6.97
C GLU A 128 -1.91 -15.05 -6.40
N GLU A 129 -1.96 -16.39 -6.31
CA GLU A 129 -3.20 -17.12 -5.95
C GLU A 129 -3.49 -17.13 -4.44
N ILE A 130 -2.50 -16.82 -3.59
CA ILE A 130 -2.68 -16.84 -2.13
C ILE A 130 -3.40 -15.57 -1.67
N ARG A 131 -4.53 -15.75 -0.96
CA ARG A 131 -5.32 -14.65 -0.40
C ARG A 131 -4.53 -13.87 0.65
N VAL A 132 -4.10 -12.67 0.29
CA VAL A 132 -3.52 -11.68 1.21
C VAL A 132 -4.24 -10.34 1.10
N SER A 133 -4.07 -9.49 2.12
CA SER A 133 -4.60 -8.13 2.09
C SER A 133 -4.11 -7.39 0.84
N GLY A 134 -5.04 -6.78 0.08
CA GLY A 134 -4.71 -6.07 -1.15
C GLY A 134 -4.46 -6.98 -2.37
N ALA A 135 -4.89 -8.25 -2.33
CA ALA A 135 -4.87 -9.15 -3.49
C ALA A 135 -6.15 -9.08 -4.35
N MET A 136 -7.22 -8.45 -3.87
CA MET A 136 -8.48 -8.38 -4.61
C MET A 136 -8.40 -7.47 -5.84
N GLU A 137 -9.14 -7.83 -6.88
CA GLU A 137 -9.35 -6.99 -8.06
C GLU A 137 -10.14 -5.72 -7.67
N SER A 138 -9.73 -4.55 -8.16
CA SER A 138 -10.28 -3.22 -7.79
C SER A 138 -9.95 -2.77 -6.36
N HIS A 139 -8.71 -3.02 -5.93
CA HIS A 139 -8.17 -2.47 -4.69
C HIS A 139 -7.33 -1.21 -5.00
N TYR A 140 -7.33 -0.22 -4.11
CA TYR A 140 -6.66 1.07 -4.29
C TYR A 140 -7.24 1.97 -5.40
N ALA A 141 -8.50 1.76 -5.77
CA ALA A 141 -9.13 2.48 -6.86
C ALA A 141 -9.67 3.85 -6.39
N PRO A 142 -9.25 4.97 -7.00
CA PRO A 142 -9.93 6.25 -6.83
C PRO A 142 -11.30 6.25 -7.53
N SER A 143 -12.10 7.29 -7.30
CA SER A 143 -13.33 7.52 -8.07
C SER A 143 -13.02 7.89 -9.53
N ALA A 144 -11.91 8.58 -9.78
CA ALA A 144 -11.39 8.84 -11.13
C ALA A 144 -11.03 7.54 -11.87
N GLN A 145 -11.26 7.48 -13.18
CA GLN A 145 -10.82 6.34 -13.98
C GLN A 145 -9.30 6.29 -14.09
N VAL A 146 -8.68 5.17 -13.75
CA VAL A 146 -7.23 5.00 -13.86
C VAL A 146 -6.91 4.27 -15.17
N ILE A 147 -6.15 4.95 -16.04
CA ILE A 147 -5.64 4.45 -17.32
C ILE A 147 -4.12 4.34 -17.23
N LEU A 148 -3.56 3.25 -17.76
CA LEU A 148 -2.13 2.98 -17.68
C LEU A 148 -1.48 3.12 -19.06
N ASP A 149 -0.36 3.85 -19.11
CA ASP A 149 0.55 3.93 -20.28
C ASP A 149 -0.08 4.43 -21.60
N GLU A 150 -1.23 5.12 -21.53
CA GLU A 150 -1.83 5.83 -22.67
C GLU A 150 -1.42 7.31 -22.70
N GLN A 151 -1.75 8.03 -23.77
CA GLN A 151 -1.51 9.47 -23.85
C GLN A 151 -2.55 10.25 -23.03
N PRO A 152 -2.14 11.12 -22.09
CA PRO A 152 -3.09 11.97 -21.37
C PRO A 152 -3.68 13.05 -22.29
N ALA A 153 -4.95 13.35 -22.08
CA ALA A 153 -5.66 14.44 -22.74
C ALA A 153 -5.87 15.63 -21.80
N VAL A 154 -6.23 16.78 -22.38
CA VAL A 154 -6.57 18.00 -21.62
C VAL A 154 -7.59 17.68 -20.52
N GLY A 155 -7.28 18.11 -19.29
CA GLY A 155 -8.11 17.88 -18.11
C GLY A 155 -7.86 16.56 -17.37
N ASP A 156 -7.06 15.65 -17.93
CA ASP A 156 -6.66 14.43 -17.22
C ASP A 156 -5.68 14.73 -16.09
N GLY A 157 -5.78 13.96 -15.01
CA GLY A 157 -4.71 13.84 -14.04
C GLY A 157 -3.56 13.01 -14.63
N PHE A 158 -2.31 13.40 -14.38
CA PHE A 158 -1.14 12.71 -14.92
C PHE A 158 -0.10 12.42 -13.85
N ILE A 159 0.31 11.16 -13.78
CA ILE A 159 1.37 10.65 -12.90
C ILE A 159 2.49 10.13 -13.79
N ALA A 160 3.65 10.80 -13.76
CA ALA A 160 4.82 10.40 -14.52
C ALA A 160 6.11 10.95 -13.88
N MET A 161 7.23 10.28 -14.14
CA MET A 161 8.56 10.68 -13.66
C MET A 161 8.88 12.14 -14.00
N GLU A 162 9.65 12.83 -13.16
CA GLU A 162 9.98 14.26 -13.30
C GLU A 162 10.52 14.62 -14.70
N ASN A 163 11.31 13.73 -15.30
CA ASN A 163 11.93 13.92 -16.61
C ASN A 163 10.96 13.76 -17.81
N VAL A 164 9.67 13.54 -17.55
CA VAL A 164 8.62 13.48 -18.56
C VAL A 164 7.85 14.79 -18.56
N ASP A 165 7.79 15.46 -19.71
CA ASP A 165 6.97 16.66 -19.88
C ASP A 165 5.48 16.35 -19.82
N SER A 166 4.69 17.29 -19.29
CA SER A 166 3.23 17.19 -19.32
C SER A 166 2.69 17.85 -20.59
N PRO A 167 1.81 17.20 -21.36
CA PRO A 167 1.15 17.87 -22.47
C PRO A 167 0.34 19.09 -22.00
N GLU A 168 0.12 20.04 -22.90
CA GLU A 168 -0.64 21.25 -22.59
C GLU A 168 -2.06 20.91 -22.08
N GLY A 169 -2.49 21.57 -21.01
CA GLY A 169 -3.81 21.36 -20.42
C GLY A 169 -3.97 20.09 -19.58
N VAL A 170 -2.93 19.26 -19.45
CA VAL A 170 -2.91 18.10 -18.55
C VAL A 170 -2.57 18.53 -17.12
N ILE A 171 -3.22 17.94 -16.12
CA ILE A 171 -3.04 18.25 -14.71
C ILE A 171 -2.00 17.31 -14.11
N ARG A 172 -0.77 17.77 -13.93
CA ARG A 172 0.28 16.99 -13.26
C ARG A 172 -0.09 16.74 -11.79
N LEU A 173 -0.26 15.47 -11.42
CA LEU A 173 -0.60 15.03 -10.07
C LEU A 173 0.63 14.63 -9.25
N ALA A 174 1.66 14.11 -9.91
CA ALA A 174 2.94 13.76 -9.29
C ALA A 174 4.08 13.79 -10.31
N SER A 175 5.28 14.14 -9.83
CA SER A 175 6.52 14.25 -10.63
C SER A 175 7.69 13.61 -9.88
N PRO A 176 7.65 12.30 -9.59
CA PRO A 176 8.70 11.64 -8.83
C PRO A 176 10.04 11.59 -9.58
N ARG A 177 11.14 11.77 -8.86
CA ARG A 177 12.52 11.72 -9.38
C ARG A 177 13.12 10.32 -9.32
N SER A 178 12.57 9.47 -8.46
CA SER A 178 12.97 8.06 -8.33
C SER A 178 11.75 7.15 -8.19
N VAL A 179 11.97 5.84 -8.25
CA VAL A 179 10.91 4.85 -8.05
C VAL A 179 10.40 4.86 -6.60
N GLU A 180 11.26 5.15 -5.62
CA GLU A 180 10.88 5.32 -4.22
C GLU A 180 9.97 6.54 -4.03
N GLU A 181 10.30 7.67 -4.67
CA GLU A 181 9.45 8.86 -4.64
C GLU A 181 8.13 8.62 -5.37
N TYR A 182 8.12 7.80 -6.43
CA TYR A 182 6.88 7.40 -7.10
C TYR A 182 6.00 6.61 -6.13
N ALA A 183 6.55 5.60 -5.44
CA ALA A 183 5.81 4.85 -4.42
C ALA A 183 5.27 5.78 -3.32
N GLN A 184 6.08 6.74 -2.86
CA GLN A 184 5.68 7.72 -1.85
C GLN A 184 4.49 8.58 -2.30
N GLN A 185 4.51 9.05 -3.55
CA GLN A 185 3.52 9.99 -4.09
C GLN A 185 2.29 9.32 -4.69
N LEU A 186 2.32 8.01 -4.99
CA LEU A 186 1.27 7.32 -5.75
C LEU A 186 -0.13 7.54 -5.16
N TYR A 187 -0.34 7.19 -3.89
CA TYR A 187 -1.68 7.30 -3.28
C TYR A 187 -2.10 8.75 -3.01
N LEU A 188 -1.15 9.65 -2.73
CA LEU A 188 -1.41 11.08 -2.64
C LEU A 188 -1.94 11.63 -3.98
N ALA A 189 -1.32 11.22 -5.09
CA ALA A 189 -1.72 11.63 -6.43
C ALA A 189 -3.12 11.10 -6.79
N LEU A 190 -3.40 9.82 -6.52
CA LEU A 190 -4.72 9.24 -6.78
C LEU A 190 -5.82 9.90 -5.93
N ARG A 191 -5.56 10.18 -4.65
CA ARG A 191 -6.50 10.93 -3.79
C ARG A 191 -6.68 12.38 -4.24
N SER A 192 -5.60 13.04 -4.66
CA SER A 192 -5.64 14.40 -5.20
C SER A 192 -6.52 14.49 -6.45
N ALA A 193 -6.53 13.45 -7.30
CA ALA A 193 -7.45 13.37 -8.43
C ALA A 193 -8.93 13.41 -8.00
N ASP A 194 -9.30 12.62 -6.99
CA ASP A 194 -10.66 12.60 -6.46
C ASP A 194 -11.04 13.93 -5.79
N GLN A 195 -10.13 14.52 -5.01
CA GLN A 195 -10.33 15.83 -4.38
C GLN A 195 -10.54 16.94 -5.41
N ARG A 196 -9.87 16.85 -6.56
CA ARG A 196 -10.02 17.77 -7.69
C ARG A 196 -11.16 17.39 -8.64
N LEU A 197 -11.94 16.36 -8.30
CA LEU A 197 -13.07 15.85 -9.10
C LEU A 197 -12.66 15.50 -10.54
N LEU A 198 -11.44 15.02 -10.73
CA LEU A 198 -10.97 14.59 -12.05
C LEU A 198 -11.71 13.33 -12.47
N LYS A 199 -12.08 13.26 -13.75
CA LYS A 199 -12.76 12.08 -14.29
C LYS A 199 -11.79 10.94 -14.59
N ARG A 200 -10.53 11.28 -14.85
CA ARG A 200 -9.54 10.35 -15.40
C ARG A 200 -8.14 10.71 -14.92
N VAL A 201 -7.37 9.68 -14.61
CA VAL A 201 -5.95 9.72 -14.27
C VAL A 201 -5.22 8.79 -15.22
N VAL A 202 -4.23 9.32 -15.91
CA VAL A 202 -3.27 8.55 -16.71
C VAL A 202 -1.99 8.40 -15.89
N ALA A 203 -1.58 7.16 -15.65
CA ALA A 203 -0.33 6.86 -14.96
C ALA A 203 0.63 6.16 -15.91
N TRP A 204 1.79 6.77 -16.14
CA TRP A 204 2.90 6.11 -16.82
C TRP A 204 3.72 5.33 -15.81
N GLN A 205 3.83 4.03 -16.04
CA GLN A 205 4.38 3.10 -15.08
C GLN A 205 5.92 3.19 -15.02
N PRO A 206 6.52 3.12 -13.81
CA PRO A 206 7.97 2.99 -13.71
C PRO A 206 8.41 1.62 -14.24
N ILE A 207 9.54 1.59 -14.95
CA ILE A 207 10.17 0.37 -15.47
C ILE A 207 11.21 -0.13 -14.47
N GLY A 208 11.28 -1.45 -14.27
CA GLY A 208 12.32 -2.09 -13.46
C GLY A 208 11.80 -3.12 -12.44
N PRO A 209 12.72 -3.82 -11.76
CA PRO A 209 12.40 -4.76 -10.69
C PRO A 209 12.10 -4.05 -9.35
N GLY A 210 11.92 -4.82 -8.28
CA GLY A 210 11.82 -4.29 -6.93
C GLY A 210 10.63 -3.35 -6.72
N VAL A 211 10.89 -2.13 -6.24
CA VAL A 211 9.84 -1.14 -5.92
C VAL A 211 9.03 -0.76 -7.17
N ALA A 212 9.65 -0.68 -8.35
CA ALA A 212 8.94 -0.41 -9.59
C ALA A 212 7.88 -1.50 -9.89
N PHE A 213 8.21 -2.77 -9.64
CA PHE A 213 7.23 -3.86 -9.75
C PHE A 213 6.10 -3.71 -8.71
N ALA A 214 6.43 -3.34 -7.48
CA ALA A 214 5.42 -3.07 -6.44
C ALA A 214 4.44 -1.95 -6.85
N ILE A 215 4.94 -0.87 -7.45
CA ILE A 215 4.10 0.22 -7.96
C ILE A 215 3.18 -0.26 -9.08
N ARG A 216 3.72 -1.04 -10.03
CA ARG A 216 2.91 -1.60 -11.13
C ARG A 216 1.81 -2.51 -10.62
N ASP A 217 2.09 -3.35 -9.61
CA ASP A 217 1.07 -4.18 -8.95
C ASP A 217 -0.08 -3.33 -8.39
N ARG A 218 0.21 -2.21 -7.71
CA ARG A 218 -0.82 -1.30 -7.18
C ARG A 218 -1.60 -0.60 -8.30
N LEU A 219 -0.91 -0.11 -9.33
CA LEU A 219 -1.53 0.55 -10.48
C LEU A 219 -2.44 -0.40 -11.26
N GLN A 220 -2.05 -1.66 -11.45
CA GLN A 220 -2.88 -2.67 -12.12
C GLN A 220 -4.17 -2.96 -11.34
N LYS A 221 -4.11 -2.98 -10.00
CA LYS A 221 -5.27 -3.14 -9.12
C LYS A 221 -6.17 -1.91 -9.08
N ALA A 222 -5.59 -0.72 -9.22
CA ALA A 222 -6.33 0.55 -9.28
C ALA A 222 -6.95 0.82 -10.66
N ARG A 223 -6.44 0.18 -11.73
CA ARG A 223 -6.89 0.39 -13.11
C ARG A 223 -8.38 0.12 -13.27
N THR A 224 -9.08 1.02 -13.96
CA THR A 224 -10.48 0.81 -14.35
C THR A 224 -10.53 -0.25 -15.46
N LYS A 225 -11.23 -1.36 -15.23
CA LYS A 225 -11.48 -2.37 -16.27
C LYS A 225 -12.55 -1.84 -17.22
N SER A 226 -12.24 -1.85 -18.52
CA SER A 226 -13.16 -1.59 -19.63
C SER A 226 -14.08 -2.78 -19.88
#